data_AF-A0AAN5ZIW7-F1
#
_entry.id   AF-A0AAN5ZIW7-F1
#
_cell.length_a   1.000
_cell.length_b   1.000
_cell.length_c   1.000
_cell.angle_alpha   90.00
_cell.angle_beta   90.00
_cell.angle_gamma   90.00
#
_symmetry.space_group_name_H-M   'P 1'
#
loop_
_entity.id
_entity.type
_entity.pdbx_description
1 polymer ?
#
loop_
_entity_poly.entity_id
_entity_poly.type
_entity_poly.pdbx_seq_one_letter_code
_entity_poly.pdbx_strand_id
1 'polypeptide(L)'
;MQHHILLSLILLSFGGPAYASPESTQLALALKQLDGVKNSLERARNSASADSQSRYFFDYLQAQQDLTTVEQGIRRYLTPARAQPRAVQPLSASYQRENPDD
;
A
#
# COMPACT_ATOMS: atom_id res chain seq x y z
N MET A 1 -12.21 7.73 21.03
CA MET A 1 -11.53 6.55 21.61
C MET A 1 -11.71 5.24 20.80
N GLN A 2 -12.47 5.21 19.69
CA GLN A 2 -12.71 3.98 18.91
C GLN A 2 -11.74 3.74 17.74
N HIS A 3 -11.05 4.78 17.25
CA HIS A 3 -10.08 4.62 16.15
C HIS A 3 -8.78 3.93 16.59
N HIS A 4 -8.39 4.07 17.86
CA HIS A 4 -7.20 3.41 18.40
C HIS A 4 -7.40 1.89 18.59
N ILE A 5 -8.65 1.42 18.76
CA ILE A 5 -8.94 0.00 18.96
C ILE A 5 -8.84 -0.78 17.64
N LEU A 6 -9.13 -0.14 16.50
CA LEU A 6 -8.97 -0.73 15.16
C LEU A 6 -7.51 -0.84 14.71
N LEU A 7 -6.63 0.05 15.20
CA LEU A 7 -5.19 -0.04 14.97
C LEU A 7 -4.52 -1.14 15.81
N SER A 8 -5.04 -1.42 17.01
CA SER A 8 -4.49 -2.45 17.91
C SER A 8 -4.88 -3.89 17.53
N LEU A 9 -6.00 -4.09 16.83
CA LEU A 9 -6.44 -5.45 16.45
C LEU A 9 -5.65 -6.07 15.28
N ILE A 10 -4.80 -5.30 14.60
CA ILE A 10 -3.97 -5.81 13.49
C ILE A 10 -2.76 -6.61 14.03
N LEU A 11 -2.37 -6.43 15.30
CA LEU A 11 -1.19 -7.08 15.88
C LEU A 11 -1.45 -8.50 16.40
N LEU A 12 -2.71 -8.95 16.52
CA LEU A 12 -3.05 -10.22 17.18
C LEU A 12 -3.53 -11.31 16.19
N SER A 13 -2.79 -11.54 15.10
CA SER A 13 -3.04 -12.70 14.21
C SER A 13 -1.76 -13.44 13.80
N PHE A 14 -0.67 -13.28 14.55
CA PHE A 14 0.64 -13.84 14.20
C PHE A 14 0.88 -15.29 14.65
N GLY A 15 -0.16 -16.10 14.91
CA GLY A 15 0.01 -17.45 15.46
C GLY A 15 -0.94 -18.48 14.87
N GLY A 16 -0.53 -19.17 13.81
CA GLY A 16 -1.15 -20.39 13.28
C GLY A 16 -0.08 -21.40 12.82
N PRO A 17 -0.27 -22.71 13.03
CA PRO A 17 0.81 -23.70 12.94
C PRO A 17 1.26 -23.95 11.51
N ALA A 18 2.58 -24.03 11.37
CA ALA A 18 3.34 -24.13 10.14
C ALA A 18 3.28 -25.51 9.48
N TYR A 19 2.82 -25.57 8.23
CA TYR A 19 3.28 -26.54 7.24
C TYR A 19 3.49 -25.77 5.91
N ALA A 20 4.78 -25.61 5.55
CA ALA A 20 5.37 -24.62 4.65
C ALA A 20 5.24 -23.15 5.13
N SER A 21 6.24 -22.63 5.85
CA SER A 21 6.37 -21.19 6.11
C SER A 21 7.82 -20.88 6.48
N PRO A 22 8.42 -19.80 5.95
CA PRO A 22 7.96 -18.46 6.37
C PRO A 22 7.61 -17.50 5.23
N GLU A 23 8.47 -17.37 4.22
CA GLU A 23 8.52 -16.16 3.39
C GLU A 23 7.33 -16.01 2.44
N SER A 24 6.98 -17.04 1.66
CA SER A 24 5.90 -16.92 0.66
C SER A 24 4.54 -16.63 1.30
N THR A 25 4.26 -17.26 2.44
CA THR A 25 3.06 -17.01 3.26
C THR A 25 3.08 -15.60 3.85
N GLN A 26 4.23 -15.15 4.37
CA GLN A 26 4.40 -13.79 4.89
C GLN A 26 4.22 -12.73 3.78
N LEU A 27 4.74 -12.98 2.58
CA LEU A 27 4.57 -12.11 1.43
C LEU A 27 3.14 -12.12 0.89
N ALA A 28 2.44 -13.26 0.92
CA ALA A 28 1.01 -13.33 0.62
C ALA A 28 0.17 -12.53 1.63
N LEU A 29 0.54 -12.58 2.93
CA LEU A 29 -0.05 -11.73 3.95
C LEU A 29 0.26 -10.25 3.69
N ALA A 30 1.50 -9.91 3.32
CA ALA A 30 1.89 -8.56 2.98
C ALA A 30 1.06 -8.02 1.79
N LEU A 31 0.83 -8.83 0.75
CA LEU A 31 -0.06 -8.46 -0.37
C LEU A 31 -1.48 -8.12 0.11
N LYS A 32 -2.03 -8.90 1.04
CA LYS A 32 -3.35 -8.62 1.63
C LYS A 32 -3.36 -7.34 2.47
N GLN A 33 -2.27 -7.07 3.20
CA GLN A 33 -2.13 -5.83 3.96
C GLN A 33 -2.00 -4.61 3.03
N LEU A 34 -1.25 -4.74 1.93
CA LEU A 34 -1.15 -3.71 0.90
C LEU A 34 -2.52 -3.35 0.31
N ASP A 35 -3.36 -4.36 0.05
CA ASP A 35 -4.75 -4.13 -0.37
C ASP A 35 -5.54 -3.33 0.67
N GLY A 36 -5.39 -3.67 1.95
CA GLY A 36 -5.95 -2.89 3.06
C GLY A 36 -5.47 -1.43 3.09
N VAL A 37 -4.18 -1.18 2.82
CA VAL A 37 -3.60 0.17 2.73
C VAL A 37 -4.20 0.93 1.54
N LYS A 38 -4.30 0.32 0.36
CA LYS A 38 -4.91 0.93 -0.83
C LYS A 38 -6.35 1.36 -0.56
N ASN A 39 -7.15 0.47 0.01
CA ASN A 39 -8.52 0.77 0.42
C ASN A 39 -8.60 1.89 1.47
N SER A 40 -7.63 1.97 2.37
CA SER A 40 -7.56 3.06 3.35
C SER A 40 -7.24 4.41 2.70
N LEU A 41 -6.32 4.43 1.73
CA LEU A 41 -6.01 5.63 0.95
C LEU A 41 -7.20 6.09 0.13
N GLU A 42 -8.00 5.18 -0.44
CA GLU A 42 -9.24 5.54 -1.14
C GLU A 42 -10.26 6.20 -0.23
N ARG A 43 -10.47 5.63 0.97
CA ARG A 43 -11.36 6.26 1.96
C ARG A 43 -10.86 7.65 2.35
N ALA A 44 -9.55 7.79 2.61
CA ALA A 44 -8.95 9.08 2.94
C ALA A 44 -9.08 10.10 1.80
N ARG A 45 -8.91 9.67 0.54
CA ARG A 45 -9.14 10.51 -0.66
C ARG A 45 -10.58 11.02 -0.71
N ASN A 46 -11.55 10.14 -0.48
CA ASN A 46 -12.97 10.49 -0.50
C ASN A 46 -13.32 11.48 0.63
N SER A 47 -12.69 11.34 1.80
CA SER A 47 -12.85 12.30 2.90
C SER A 47 -12.14 13.64 2.63
N ALA A 48 -10.93 13.64 2.07
CA ALA A 48 -10.15 14.84 1.79
C ALA A 48 -10.77 15.70 0.67
N SER A 49 -11.47 15.08 -0.27
CA SER A 49 -12.17 15.80 -1.36
C SER A 49 -13.29 16.71 -0.83
N ALA A 50 -13.74 16.51 0.41
CA ALA A 50 -14.71 17.37 1.08
C ALA A 50 -14.07 18.59 1.80
N ASP A 51 -12.74 18.64 1.92
CA ASP A 51 -11.99 19.61 2.75
C ASP A 51 -10.84 20.30 1.97
N SER A 52 -11.06 20.57 0.68
CA SER A 52 -10.03 20.85 -0.33
C SER A 52 -9.37 22.23 -0.30
N GLN A 53 -9.25 22.88 0.87
CA GLN A 53 -8.71 24.26 0.98
C GLN A 53 -7.20 24.35 1.28
N SER A 54 -6.48 23.24 1.42
CA SER A 54 -5.06 23.26 1.75
C SER A 54 -4.16 23.51 0.53
N ARG A 55 -3.19 24.43 0.66
CA ARG A 55 -2.14 24.69 -0.35
C ARG A 55 -1.37 23.43 -0.73
N TYR A 56 -1.09 22.57 0.26
CA TYR A 56 -0.46 21.28 0.05
C TYR A 56 -1.44 20.15 0.32
N PHE A 57 -1.48 19.15 -0.56
CA PHE A 57 -2.33 17.99 -0.42
C PHE A 57 -1.60 16.70 -0.76
N PHE A 58 -2.16 15.57 -0.30
CA PHE A 58 -1.61 14.25 -0.55
C PHE A 58 -2.01 13.74 -1.95
N ASP A 59 -1.03 13.34 -2.76
CA ASP A 59 -1.24 12.71 -4.06
C ASP A 59 -1.61 11.23 -3.89
N TYR A 60 -2.90 11.00 -3.66
CA TYR A 60 -3.45 9.65 -3.55
C TYR A 60 -3.21 8.80 -4.80
N LEU A 61 -3.20 9.41 -5.99
CA LEU A 61 -3.03 8.67 -7.24
C LEU A 61 -1.59 8.15 -7.36
N GLN A 62 -0.61 9.01 -7.09
CA GLN A 62 0.80 8.61 -7.11
C GLN A 62 1.10 7.55 -6.04
N ALA A 63 0.56 7.69 -4.83
CA ALA A 63 0.73 6.70 -3.77
C ALA A 63 0.12 5.33 -4.13
N GLN A 64 -1.05 5.30 -4.76
CA GLN A 64 -1.67 4.07 -5.23
C GLN A 64 -0.86 3.38 -6.35
N GLN A 65 -0.26 4.17 -7.24
CA GLN A 65 0.62 3.67 -8.29
C GLN A 65 1.87 3.02 -7.68
N ASP A 66 2.52 3.67 -6.73
CA ASP A 66 3.70 3.14 -6.05
C ASP A 66 3.35 1.85 -5.28
N LEU A 67 2.23 1.80 -4.56
CA LEU A 67 1.76 0.57 -3.89
C LEU A 67 1.45 -0.57 -4.88
N THR A 68 0.97 -0.25 -6.08
CA THR A 68 0.75 -1.23 -7.15
C THR A 68 2.06 -1.76 -7.71
N THR A 69 3.07 -0.90 -7.86
CA THR A 69 4.42 -1.30 -8.25
C THR A 69 5.03 -2.25 -7.23
N VAL A 70 4.87 -1.98 -5.92
CA VAL A 70 5.31 -2.89 -4.85
C VAL A 70 4.56 -4.23 -4.89
N GLU A 71 3.23 -4.19 -5.03
CA GLU A 71 2.41 -5.40 -5.15
C GLU A 71 2.88 -6.29 -6.31
N GLN A 72 3.11 -5.70 -7.49
CA GLN A 72 3.63 -6.42 -8.66
C GLN A 72 5.03 -6.98 -8.40
N GLY A 73 5.90 -6.25 -7.70
CA GLY A 73 7.22 -6.72 -7.29
C GLY A 73 7.13 -8.00 -6.47
N ILE A 74 6.29 -8.01 -5.45
CA ILE A 74 6.09 -9.17 -4.57
C ILE A 74 5.46 -10.34 -5.35
N ARG A 75 4.42 -10.10 -6.16
CA ARG A 75 3.79 -11.14 -6.99
C ARG A 75 4.77 -11.78 -7.97
N ARG A 76 5.65 -10.97 -8.59
CA ARG A 76 6.71 -11.48 -9.47
C ARG A 76 7.70 -12.38 -8.75
N TYR A 77 8.06 -12.04 -7.51
CA TYR A 77 8.92 -12.89 -6.69
C TYR A 77 8.25 -14.22 -6.32
N LEU A 78 6.96 -14.17 -5.96
CA LEU A 78 6.18 -15.37 -5.60
C LEU A 78 5.87 -16.29 -6.78
N THR A 79 5.80 -15.75 -8.00
CA THR A 79 5.54 -16.52 -9.23
C THR A 79 6.63 -16.21 -10.26
N PRO A 80 7.86 -16.73 -10.08
CA PRO A 80 8.96 -16.47 -10.97
C PRO A 80 8.72 -17.17 -12.31
N ALA A 81 8.13 -16.46 -13.27
CA ALA A 81 8.30 -16.79 -14.68
C ALA A 81 9.77 -16.53 -15.05
N ARG A 82 10.34 -17.23 -16.03
CA ARG A 82 11.70 -16.92 -16.54
C ARG A 82 11.75 -15.43 -16.91
N ALA A 83 12.39 -14.64 -16.06
CA ALA A 83 12.35 -13.20 -16.14
C ALA A 83 13.41 -12.73 -17.13
N GLN A 84 12.98 -12.15 -18.24
CA GLN A 84 13.86 -11.23 -18.99
C GLN A 84 14.21 -10.06 -18.06
N PRO A 85 15.44 -9.52 -18.11
CA PRO A 85 15.78 -8.29 -17.41
C PRO A 85 14.80 -7.19 -17.83
N ARG A 86 13.98 -6.71 -16.91
CA ARG A 86 13.08 -5.58 -17.14
C ARG A 86 13.59 -4.41 -16.32
N ALA A 87 13.55 -3.22 -16.90
CA ALA A 87 13.84 -2.00 -16.17
C ALA A 87 12.88 -1.89 -14.98
N VAL A 88 13.44 -1.73 -13.78
CA VAL A 88 12.66 -1.43 -12.58
C VAL A 88 12.40 0.06 -12.59
N GLN A 89 11.14 0.46 -12.63
CA GLN A 89 10.76 1.85 -12.54
C GLN A 89 10.88 2.29 -11.07
N PRO A 90 11.56 3.40 -10.77
CA PRO A 90 11.67 3.87 -9.39
C PRO A 90 10.30 4.31 -8.87
N LEU A 91 10.09 4.13 -7.56
CA LEU A 91 8.94 4.71 -6.87
C LEU A 91 9.12 6.23 -6.80
N SER A 92 8.04 7.00 -6.98
CA SER A 92 8.10 8.45 -6.85
C SER A 92 8.42 8.85 -5.41
N ALA A 93 7.83 8.16 -4.43
CA ALA A 93 8.02 8.35 -3.00
C ALA A 93 7.74 9.77 -2.45
N SER A 94 7.34 10.71 -3.32
CA SER A 94 6.94 12.07 -3.00
C SER A 94 5.46 12.21 -3.31
N TYR A 95 4.64 12.29 -2.26
CA TYR A 95 3.19 12.35 -2.38
C TYR A 95 2.62 13.71 -1.99
N GLN A 96 3.44 14.75 -1.91
CA GLN A 96 2.95 16.11 -1.69
C GLN A 96 2.73 16.78 -3.04
N ARG A 97 1.55 17.34 -3.25
CA ARG A 97 1.21 18.21 -4.38
C ARG A 97 0.83 19.58 -3.86
N GLU A 98 1.07 20.58 -4.69
CA GLU A 98 0.65 21.96 -4.47
C GLU A 98 -0.53 22.28 -5.39
N ASN A 99 -1.48 23.09 -4.91
CA ASN A 99 -2.56 23.59 -5.75
C ASN A 99 -1.99 24.61 -6.75
N PRO A 100 -2.16 24.42 -8.07
CA PRO A 100 -1.61 25.34 -9.08
C PRO A 100 -2.20 26.76 -9.08
N ASP A 101 -3.23 27.03 -8.29
CA ASP A 101 -3.93 28.32 -8.22
C ASP A 101 -3.31 29.34 -7.22
N ASP A 102 -2.09 29.11 -6.73
CA ASP A 102 -1.32 30.00 -5.83
C ASP A 102 -0.10 30.64 -6.54
#